data_AF-A0A177W8L2-F1
#
_entry.id   AF-A0A177W8L2-F1
#
_cell.length_a   1.000
_cell.length_b   1.000
_cell.length_c   1.000
_cell.angle_alpha   90.00
_cell.angle_beta   90.00
_cell.angle_gamma   90.00
#
_symmetry.space_group_name_H-M   'P 1'
#
loop_
_entity.id
_entity.type
_entity.pdbx_description
1 polymer ?
#
loop_
_entity_poly.entity_id
_entity_poly.type
_entity_poly.pdbx_seq_one_letter_code
_entity_poly.pdbx_strand_id
1 'polypeptide(L)'
;MLSMLHHGTKQSTPVLFILDEIDLFAQHPKQTLLYNLFDISQKNENPIAVIGMTSRWDALELMEKRVKSRFSHRLIHLYSENSFEKYCNQLVSVLSISSQDGIKDPAFINTFNESVKMLFTDPDSIDIWHDIFDMCNTWISALQAFTPMICKLSGSAPFFQVEVWKQVSQGRIGFRDQRTDLVDGLSVLELCLLIAIRCLLERQVTTFNFEMVYEEYRDFSKRVATMGRASGSIFYIKRVASKAFETLLEIGIVKPVEGAASRSCPKTHRLVRCMLSRHQISDAVEQYDRLDTFCSAEVIQWGRSNYSRIHA
;
A
#
# COMPACT_ATOMS: atom_id res chain seq x y z
N MET A 1 5.27 -38.57 -12.97
CA MET A 1 5.51 -37.95 -11.65
C MET A 1 4.60 -38.60 -10.61
N LEU A 2 3.27 -38.43 -10.68
CA LEU A 2 2.32 -39.13 -9.80
C LEU A 2 2.45 -40.66 -9.86
N SER A 3 2.60 -41.24 -11.05
CA SER A 3 2.84 -42.67 -11.20
C SER A 3 4.09 -43.15 -10.46
N MET A 4 5.21 -42.40 -10.47
CA MET A 4 6.45 -42.78 -9.76
C MET A 4 6.31 -42.73 -8.23
N LEU A 5 5.52 -41.79 -7.71
CA LEU A 5 5.22 -41.73 -6.27
C LEU A 5 4.35 -42.92 -5.82
N HIS A 6 3.52 -43.49 -6.71
CA HIS A 6 2.73 -44.68 -6.44
C HIS A 6 3.53 -46.00 -6.43
N HIS A 7 4.78 -46.03 -6.94
CA HIS A 7 5.61 -47.24 -6.96
C HIS A 7 6.46 -47.43 -5.69
N GLY A 8 6.23 -46.63 -4.63
CA GLY A 8 6.95 -46.75 -3.37
C GLY A 8 6.70 -48.09 -2.68
N THR A 9 7.78 -48.82 -2.35
CA THR A 9 7.73 -50.05 -1.53
C THR A 9 8.26 -49.78 -0.13
N LYS A 10 8.11 -50.72 0.83
CA LYS A 10 8.68 -50.59 2.18
C LYS A 10 10.21 -50.38 2.20
N GLN A 11 10.91 -50.68 1.10
CA GLN A 11 12.35 -50.50 0.94
C GLN A 11 12.74 -49.22 0.18
N SER A 12 11.80 -48.55 -0.50
CA SER A 12 12.05 -47.33 -1.28
C SER A 12 10.90 -46.35 -1.06
N THR A 13 11.09 -45.45 -0.11
CA THR A 13 10.10 -44.43 0.25
C THR A 13 10.17 -43.26 -0.72
N PRO A 14 9.06 -42.86 -1.35
CA PRO A 14 9.04 -41.70 -2.23
C PRO A 14 9.31 -40.42 -1.44
N VAL A 15 10.18 -39.56 -1.97
CA VAL A 15 10.55 -38.28 -1.35
C VAL A 15 10.13 -37.12 -2.26
N LEU A 16 9.37 -36.18 -1.70
CA LEU A 16 8.96 -34.95 -2.37
C LEU A 16 9.75 -33.77 -1.79
N PHE A 17 10.58 -33.14 -2.63
CA PHE A 17 11.25 -31.88 -2.31
C PHE A 17 10.39 -30.71 -2.78
N ILE A 18 10.12 -29.78 -1.88
CA ILE A 18 9.47 -28.50 -2.18
C ILE A 18 10.51 -27.41 -1.93
N LEU A 19 10.89 -26.71 -2.99
CA LEU A 19 11.84 -25.61 -2.96
C LEU A 19 11.07 -24.31 -3.18
N ASP A 20 10.85 -23.57 -2.10
CA ASP A 20 10.33 -22.21 -2.20
C ASP A 20 11.44 -21.25 -2.64
N GLU A 21 11.07 -20.21 -3.40
CA GLU A 21 12.00 -19.23 -3.99
C GLU A 21 13.20 -19.89 -4.70
N ILE A 22 12.93 -20.82 -5.62
CA ILE A 22 13.98 -21.62 -6.31
C ILE A 22 15.03 -20.75 -7.05
N ASP A 23 14.66 -19.54 -7.44
CA ASP A 23 15.55 -18.56 -8.05
C ASP A 23 16.69 -18.10 -7.12
N LEU A 24 16.48 -18.08 -5.79
CA LEU A 24 17.55 -17.82 -4.84
C LEU A 24 18.59 -18.94 -4.86
N PHE A 25 18.16 -20.21 -4.98
CA PHE A 25 19.06 -21.35 -5.14
C PHE A 25 19.85 -21.31 -6.45
N ALA A 26 19.30 -20.68 -7.50
CA ALA A 26 20.00 -20.46 -8.75
C ALA A 26 21.08 -19.35 -8.65
N GLN A 27 20.96 -18.42 -7.70
CA GLN A 27 21.99 -17.39 -7.46
C GLN A 27 23.22 -17.92 -6.72
N HIS A 28 23.11 -19.05 -6.02
CA HIS A 28 24.25 -19.66 -5.34
C HIS A 28 25.33 -20.12 -6.34
N PRO A 29 26.62 -19.89 -6.02
CA PRO A 29 27.70 -20.29 -6.90
C PRO A 29 27.65 -21.80 -7.14
N LYS A 30 27.83 -22.20 -8.41
CA LYS A 30 27.88 -23.60 -8.87
C LYS A 30 26.56 -24.39 -8.77
N GLN A 31 25.47 -23.82 -8.24
CA GLN A 31 24.12 -24.41 -8.20
C GLN A 31 24.09 -25.89 -7.78
N THR A 32 24.92 -26.28 -6.80
CA THR A 32 25.17 -27.69 -6.47
C THR A 32 23.94 -28.43 -5.98
N LEU A 33 23.09 -27.78 -5.18
CA LEU A 33 21.84 -28.36 -4.71
C LEU A 33 20.90 -28.71 -5.88
N LEU A 34 20.64 -27.73 -6.75
CA LEU A 34 19.75 -27.90 -7.91
C LEU A 34 20.30 -28.97 -8.87
N TYR A 35 21.61 -28.95 -9.11
CA TYR A 35 22.28 -29.96 -9.92
C TYR A 35 22.05 -31.37 -9.35
N ASN A 36 22.33 -31.59 -8.07
CA ASN A 36 22.22 -32.90 -7.43
C ASN A 36 20.76 -33.39 -7.41
N LEU A 37 19.82 -32.53 -7.03
CA LEU A 37 18.40 -32.90 -6.98
C LEU A 37 17.86 -33.26 -8.37
N PHE A 38 18.19 -32.48 -9.40
CA PHE A 38 17.75 -32.78 -10.76
C PHE A 38 18.45 -34.02 -11.35
N ASP A 39 19.75 -34.21 -11.11
CA ASP A 39 20.49 -35.40 -11.54
C ASP A 39 19.93 -36.69 -10.91
N ILE A 40 19.62 -36.66 -9.61
CA ILE A 40 19.00 -37.79 -8.91
C ILE A 40 17.59 -38.05 -9.45
N SER A 41 16.80 -37.01 -9.73
CA SER A 41 15.45 -37.17 -10.26
C SER A 41 15.40 -37.79 -11.67
N GLN A 42 16.49 -37.67 -12.45
CA GLN A 42 16.58 -38.27 -13.79
C GLN A 42 16.96 -39.75 -13.77
N LYS A 43 17.65 -40.22 -12.72
CA LYS A 43 18.23 -41.57 -12.68
C LYS A 43 17.21 -42.69 -12.47
N ASN A 44 15.93 -42.41 -12.25
CA ASN A 44 14.83 -43.38 -12.05
C ASN A 44 15.03 -44.45 -10.95
N GLU A 45 16.19 -44.53 -10.31
CA GLU A 45 16.53 -45.48 -9.25
C GLU A 45 15.83 -45.14 -7.93
N ASN A 46 15.61 -43.85 -7.65
CA ASN A 46 14.94 -43.37 -6.45
C ASN A 46 13.65 -42.61 -6.81
N PRO A 47 12.51 -42.91 -6.16
CA PRO A 47 11.24 -42.22 -6.41
C PRO A 47 11.25 -40.81 -5.80
N ILE A 48 11.97 -39.88 -6.44
CA ILE A 48 12.11 -38.49 -6.02
C ILE A 48 11.32 -37.56 -6.94
N ALA A 49 10.62 -36.61 -6.34
CA ALA A 49 9.93 -35.52 -7.02
C ALA A 49 10.45 -34.18 -6.49
N VAL A 50 10.72 -33.22 -7.37
CA VAL A 50 11.15 -31.86 -6.99
C VAL A 50 10.13 -30.86 -7.55
N ILE A 51 9.54 -30.06 -6.66
CA ILE A 51 8.66 -28.94 -6.99
C ILE A 51 9.40 -27.66 -6.61
N GLY A 52 9.72 -26.84 -7.60
CA GLY A 52 10.27 -25.50 -7.39
C GLY A 52 9.19 -24.45 -7.56
N MET A 53 9.09 -23.51 -6.62
CA MET A 53 8.19 -22.37 -6.69
C MET A 53 9.02 -21.08 -6.82
N THR A 54 8.54 -20.14 -7.62
CA THR A 54 9.15 -18.82 -7.79
C THR A 54 8.14 -17.86 -8.39
N SER A 55 8.24 -16.58 -8.06
CA SER A 55 7.48 -15.49 -8.69
C SER A 55 8.20 -14.92 -9.92
N ARG A 56 9.45 -15.32 -10.17
CA ARG A 56 10.27 -14.83 -11.27
C ARG A 56 10.00 -15.58 -12.57
N TRP A 57 9.68 -14.83 -13.61
CA TRP A 57 9.49 -15.37 -14.97
C TRP A 57 10.79 -15.88 -15.60
N ASP A 58 11.93 -15.24 -15.27
CA ASP A 58 13.26 -15.53 -15.79
C ASP A 58 14.03 -16.59 -14.98
N ALA A 59 13.39 -17.27 -14.02
CA ALA A 59 14.07 -18.19 -13.12
C ALA A 59 14.83 -19.33 -13.83
N LEU A 60 14.36 -19.76 -15.01
CA LEU A 60 15.05 -20.74 -15.84
C LEU A 60 16.30 -20.22 -16.54
N GLU A 61 16.44 -18.91 -16.71
CA GLU A 61 17.63 -18.28 -17.31
C GLU A 61 18.76 -18.14 -16.29
N LEU A 62 18.42 -18.01 -15.01
CA LEU A 62 19.38 -18.01 -13.92
C LEU A 62 20.10 -19.37 -13.78
N MET A 63 19.48 -20.46 -14.24
CA MET A 63 20.07 -21.79 -14.16
C MET A 63 21.23 -21.97 -15.16
N GLU A 64 22.36 -22.49 -14.68
CA GLU A 64 23.50 -22.85 -15.54
C GLU A 64 23.09 -23.94 -16.56
N LYS A 65 23.74 -23.94 -17.74
CA LYS A 65 23.44 -24.92 -18.82
C LYS A 65 23.37 -26.37 -18.33
N ARG A 66 24.27 -26.77 -17.41
CA ARG A 66 24.34 -28.14 -16.87
C ARG A 66 23.18 -28.51 -15.92
N VAL A 67 22.57 -27.52 -15.26
CA VAL A 67 21.39 -27.68 -14.40
C VAL A 67 20.13 -27.66 -15.27
N LYS A 68 20.05 -26.69 -16.21
CA LYS A 68 18.94 -26.57 -17.15
C LYS A 68 18.76 -27.83 -18.00
N SER A 69 19.86 -28.45 -18.45
CA SER A 69 19.83 -29.73 -19.16
C SER A 69 19.25 -30.89 -18.35
N ARG A 70 19.28 -30.82 -17.02
CA ARG A 70 18.75 -31.86 -16.11
C ARG A 70 17.31 -31.59 -15.69
N PHE A 71 16.82 -30.37 -15.92
CA PHE A 71 15.45 -30.00 -15.66
C PHE A 71 14.51 -30.65 -16.67
N SER A 72 13.34 -31.11 -16.23
CA SER A 72 12.36 -31.78 -17.10
C SER A 72 11.60 -30.83 -18.05
N HIS A 73 11.92 -29.53 -18.03
CA HIS A 73 11.26 -28.46 -18.80
C HIS A 73 9.75 -28.35 -18.56
N ARG A 74 9.26 -28.87 -17.42
CA ARG A 74 7.86 -28.76 -17.01
C ARG A 74 7.67 -27.53 -16.14
N LEU A 75 7.06 -26.52 -16.72
CA LEU A 75 6.67 -25.30 -16.02
C LEU A 75 5.14 -25.24 -15.96
N ILE A 76 4.65 -24.91 -14.77
CA ILE A 76 3.23 -24.62 -14.56
C ILE A 76 3.16 -23.13 -14.25
N HIS A 77 2.61 -22.36 -15.17
CA HIS A 77 2.37 -20.93 -14.95
C HIS A 77 1.04 -20.75 -14.22
N LEU A 78 1.09 -20.08 -13.08
CA LEU A 78 -0.09 -19.69 -12.31
C LEU A 78 -0.42 -18.24 -12.70
N TYR A 79 -1.62 -18.03 -13.22
CA TYR A 79 -2.12 -16.71 -13.58
C TYR A 79 -3.28 -16.33 -12.67
N SER A 80 -3.42 -15.05 -12.37
CA SER A 80 -4.63 -14.51 -11.74
C SER A 80 -5.83 -14.65 -12.70
N GLU A 81 -7.03 -14.70 -12.14
CA GLU A 81 -8.27 -14.78 -12.92
C GLU A 81 -8.54 -13.45 -13.61
N ASN A 82 -8.67 -13.43 -14.94
CA ASN A 82 -8.84 -12.17 -15.69
C ASN A 82 -10.30 -11.72 -15.82
N SER A 83 -11.25 -12.49 -15.26
CA SER A 83 -12.68 -12.19 -15.31
C SER A 83 -13.18 -11.76 -13.94
N PHE A 84 -13.72 -10.54 -13.87
CA PHE A 84 -14.33 -10.01 -12.66
C PHE A 84 -15.47 -10.90 -12.13
N GLU A 85 -16.32 -11.41 -13.03
CA GLU A 85 -17.42 -12.29 -12.65
C GLU A 85 -16.92 -13.56 -11.94
N LYS A 86 -15.86 -14.19 -12.47
CA LYS A 86 -15.25 -15.36 -11.84
C LYS A 86 -14.55 -15.01 -10.54
N TYR A 87 -13.90 -13.87 -10.46
CA TYR A 87 -13.29 -13.35 -9.24
C TYR A 87 -14.33 -13.19 -8.12
N CYS A 88 -15.46 -12.55 -8.40
CA CYS A 88 -16.57 -12.41 -7.45
C CYS A 88 -17.15 -13.77 -7.06
N ASN A 89 -17.37 -14.67 -8.02
CA ASN A 89 -17.90 -16.01 -7.74
C ASN A 89 -16.94 -16.84 -6.85
N GLN A 90 -15.62 -16.69 -7.03
CA GLN A 90 -14.62 -17.31 -6.17
C GLN A 90 -14.62 -16.72 -4.76
N LEU A 91 -14.75 -15.39 -4.63
CA LEU A 91 -14.86 -14.77 -3.31
C LEU A 91 -16.13 -15.19 -2.58
N VAL A 92 -17.27 -15.20 -3.27
CA VAL A 92 -18.53 -15.69 -2.70
C VAL A 92 -18.38 -17.13 -2.23
N SER A 93 -17.72 -18.00 -3.00
CA SER A 93 -17.57 -19.42 -2.61
C SER A 93 -16.67 -19.61 -1.40
N VAL A 94 -15.61 -18.80 -1.26
CA VAL A 94 -14.70 -18.87 -0.10
C VAL A 94 -15.30 -18.22 1.14
N LEU A 95 -16.10 -17.17 0.98
CA LEU A 95 -16.71 -16.44 2.09
C LEU A 95 -18.02 -17.06 2.57
N SER A 96 -18.67 -17.88 1.74
CA SER A 96 -19.89 -18.61 2.13
C SER A 96 -19.57 -19.73 3.10
N ILE A 97 -20.51 -19.99 4.02
CA ILE A 97 -20.42 -21.07 4.99
C ILE A 97 -21.31 -22.25 4.58
N SER A 98 -20.96 -23.43 5.07
CA SER A 98 -21.63 -24.69 4.84
C SER A 98 -21.93 -25.40 6.17
N SER A 99 -22.78 -26.42 6.11
CA SER A 99 -23.03 -27.28 7.27
C SER A 99 -21.80 -28.10 7.72
N GLN A 100 -20.75 -28.18 6.88
CA GLN A 100 -19.50 -28.85 7.22
C GLN A 100 -18.64 -28.00 8.18
N ASP A 101 -18.91 -26.70 8.28
CA ASP A 101 -18.19 -25.75 9.12
C ASP A 101 -18.62 -25.78 10.60
N GLY A 102 -19.39 -26.79 11.01
CA GLY A 102 -19.84 -26.99 12.38
C GLY A 102 -21.10 -26.20 12.78
N ILE A 103 -21.69 -25.45 11.84
CA ILE A 103 -22.93 -24.69 12.05
C ILE A 103 -24.14 -25.58 11.73
N LYS A 104 -25.03 -25.76 12.71
CA LYS A 104 -26.17 -26.67 12.61
C LYS A 104 -27.46 -26.00 12.14
N ASP A 105 -27.55 -24.67 12.19
CA ASP A 105 -28.74 -23.94 11.81
C ASP A 105 -28.73 -23.63 10.30
N PRO A 106 -29.59 -24.29 9.48
CA PRO A 106 -29.65 -24.04 8.05
C PRO A 106 -30.23 -22.66 7.71
N ALA A 107 -31.09 -22.09 8.57
CA ALA A 107 -31.66 -20.76 8.34
C ALA A 107 -30.56 -19.71 8.44
N PHE A 108 -29.72 -19.80 9.49
CA PHE A 108 -28.55 -18.95 9.64
C PHE A 108 -27.59 -19.05 8.46
N ILE A 109 -27.27 -20.27 8.00
CA ILE A 109 -26.38 -20.49 6.85
C ILE A 109 -26.92 -19.79 5.60
N ASN A 110 -28.22 -19.94 5.32
CA ASN A 110 -28.84 -19.31 4.16
C ASN A 110 -28.79 -17.77 4.27
N THR A 111 -29.19 -17.20 5.40
CA THR A 111 -29.16 -15.75 5.61
C THR A 111 -27.75 -15.18 5.56
N PHE A 112 -26.77 -15.89 6.11
CA PHE A 112 -25.37 -15.48 6.04
C PHE A 112 -24.85 -15.49 4.60
N ASN A 113 -25.09 -16.58 3.86
CA ASN A 113 -24.66 -16.69 2.47
C ASN A 113 -25.37 -15.69 1.55
N GLU A 114 -26.62 -15.33 1.85
CA GLU A 114 -27.32 -14.21 1.20
C GLU A 114 -26.63 -12.89 1.50
N SER A 115 -26.25 -12.63 2.76
CA SER A 115 -25.51 -11.41 3.14
C SER A 115 -24.15 -11.31 2.43
N VAL A 116 -23.45 -12.43 2.22
CA VAL A 116 -22.21 -12.48 1.43
C VAL A 116 -22.50 -12.13 -0.02
N LYS A 117 -23.51 -12.75 -0.64
CA LYS A 117 -23.87 -12.46 -2.04
C LYS A 117 -24.23 -11.00 -2.25
N MET A 118 -24.98 -10.39 -1.32
CA MET A 118 -25.37 -8.98 -1.39
C MET A 118 -24.17 -8.05 -1.54
N LEU A 119 -23.04 -8.36 -0.91
CA LEU A 119 -21.81 -7.57 -1.03
C LEU A 119 -21.21 -7.58 -2.46
N PHE A 120 -21.52 -8.57 -3.28
CA PHE A 120 -21.01 -8.69 -4.65
C PHE A 120 -22.06 -8.39 -5.72
N THR A 121 -23.31 -8.13 -5.33
CA THR A 121 -24.41 -7.82 -6.26
C THR A 121 -24.94 -6.39 -6.12
N ASP A 122 -24.77 -5.76 -4.95
CA ASP A 122 -25.21 -4.37 -4.76
C ASP A 122 -24.42 -3.40 -5.66
N PRO A 123 -25.06 -2.46 -6.37
CA PRO A 123 -24.40 -1.56 -7.33
C PRO A 123 -23.29 -0.69 -6.72
N ASP A 124 -23.50 -0.19 -5.51
CA ASP A 124 -22.48 0.67 -4.89
C ASP A 124 -21.32 -0.17 -4.31
N SER A 125 -21.61 -1.44 -3.97
CA SER A 125 -20.61 -2.38 -3.46
C SER A 125 -19.76 -2.98 -4.58
N ILE A 126 -20.37 -3.31 -5.71
CA ILE A 126 -19.72 -3.95 -6.86
C ILE A 126 -18.70 -3.02 -7.51
N ASP A 127 -18.97 -1.71 -7.55
CA ASP A 127 -18.04 -0.69 -8.07
C ASP A 127 -16.74 -0.68 -7.24
N ILE A 128 -16.83 -0.77 -5.92
CA ILE A 128 -15.66 -0.85 -5.03
C ILE A 128 -14.87 -2.14 -5.31
N TRP A 129 -15.56 -3.27 -5.53
CA TRP A 129 -14.91 -4.53 -5.87
C TRP A 129 -14.25 -4.50 -7.25
N HIS A 130 -14.86 -3.81 -8.21
CA HIS A 130 -14.28 -3.56 -9.53
C HIS A 130 -12.98 -2.78 -9.42
N ASP A 131 -12.98 -1.70 -8.65
CA ASP A 131 -11.78 -0.91 -8.41
C ASP A 131 -10.67 -1.73 -7.74
N ILE A 132 -11.02 -2.58 -6.76
CA ILE A 132 -10.05 -3.49 -6.11
C ILE A 132 -9.48 -4.48 -7.14
N PHE A 133 -10.33 -5.04 -8.00
CA PHE A 133 -9.93 -5.98 -9.04
C PHE A 133 -8.98 -5.32 -10.06
N ASP A 134 -9.30 -4.12 -10.51
CA ASP A 134 -8.50 -3.37 -11.49
C ASP A 134 -7.15 -2.91 -10.90
N MET A 135 -7.14 -2.49 -9.63
CA MET A 135 -5.91 -2.09 -8.96
C MET A 135 -5.03 -3.28 -8.56
N CYS A 136 -5.62 -4.34 -8.02
CA CYS A 136 -4.92 -5.42 -7.35
C CYS A 136 -5.68 -6.75 -7.49
N ASN A 137 -5.57 -7.38 -8.65
CA ASN A 137 -6.12 -8.71 -8.91
C ASN A 137 -5.30 -9.84 -8.25
N THR A 138 -5.25 -9.83 -6.91
CA THR A 138 -4.67 -10.90 -6.11
C THR A 138 -5.60 -11.30 -4.98
N TRP A 139 -5.56 -12.58 -4.63
CA TRP A 139 -6.31 -13.14 -3.50
C TRP A 139 -5.99 -12.44 -2.17
N ILE A 140 -4.72 -12.08 -1.97
CA ILE A 140 -4.25 -11.42 -0.74
C ILE A 140 -4.88 -10.03 -0.63
N SER A 141 -4.94 -9.27 -1.72
CA SER A 141 -5.57 -7.95 -1.75
C SER A 141 -7.07 -8.03 -1.44
N ALA A 142 -7.75 -9.03 -2.00
CA ALA A 142 -9.16 -9.29 -1.71
C ALA A 142 -9.40 -9.61 -0.22
N LEU A 143 -8.56 -10.47 0.36
CA LEU A 143 -8.62 -10.80 1.79
C LEU A 143 -8.32 -9.59 2.68
N GLN A 144 -7.30 -8.81 2.35
CA GLN A 144 -6.95 -7.60 3.10
C GLN A 144 -8.08 -6.57 3.07
N ALA A 145 -8.72 -6.41 1.92
CA ALA A 145 -9.89 -5.56 1.77
C ALA A 145 -11.07 -6.06 2.62
N PHE A 146 -11.29 -7.37 2.65
CA PHE A 146 -12.44 -7.97 3.34
C PHE A 146 -12.24 -8.17 4.86
N THR A 147 -11.01 -8.36 5.32
CA THR A 147 -10.70 -8.66 6.74
C THR A 147 -11.38 -7.70 7.74
N PRO A 148 -11.40 -6.38 7.52
CA PRO A 148 -12.07 -5.48 8.47
C PRO A 148 -13.59 -5.70 8.54
N MET A 149 -14.24 -6.17 7.47
CA MET A 149 -15.65 -6.56 7.51
C MET A 149 -15.88 -7.74 8.44
N ILE A 150 -15.02 -8.76 8.36
CA ILE A 150 -15.07 -9.91 9.27
C ILE A 150 -14.90 -9.44 10.72
N CYS A 151 -13.96 -8.53 10.99
CA CYS A 151 -13.73 -8.00 12.33
C CYS A 151 -14.91 -7.18 12.90
N LYS A 152 -15.86 -6.72 12.06
CA LYS A 152 -17.06 -5.99 12.49
C LYS A 152 -18.23 -6.91 12.85
N LEU A 153 -18.15 -8.19 12.51
CA LEU A 153 -19.16 -9.16 12.92
C LEU A 153 -19.16 -9.33 14.45
N SER A 154 -20.36 -9.39 15.02
CA SER A 154 -20.56 -9.54 16.45
C SER A 154 -21.84 -10.32 16.74
N GLY A 155 -22.05 -10.75 17.99
CA GLY A 155 -23.29 -11.43 18.37
C GLY A 155 -24.56 -10.58 18.12
N SER A 156 -24.43 -9.25 18.13
CA SER A 156 -25.52 -8.32 17.80
C SER A 156 -25.68 -8.02 16.31
N ALA A 157 -24.63 -8.25 15.50
CA ALA A 157 -24.62 -8.04 14.06
C ALA A 157 -23.86 -9.19 13.39
N PRO A 158 -24.51 -10.36 13.20
CA PRO A 158 -23.84 -11.57 12.72
C PRO A 158 -23.78 -11.69 11.19
N PHE A 159 -24.36 -10.72 10.45
CA PHE A 159 -24.46 -10.73 8.99
C PHE A 159 -23.72 -9.54 8.38
N PHE A 160 -23.25 -9.68 7.15
CA PHE A 160 -22.61 -8.58 6.43
C PHE A 160 -23.64 -7.54 5.97
N GLN A 161 -23.23 -6.27 6.00
CA GLN A 161 -24.05 -5.13 5.58
C GLN A 161 -23.26 -4.28 4.58
N VAL A 162 -23.94 -3.85 3.53
CA VAL A 162 -23.34 -3.07 2.45
C VAL A 162 -22.91 -1.68 2.94
N GLU A 163 -23.64 -1.10 3.90
CA GLU A 163 -23.30 0.18 4.52
C GLU A 163 -21.98 0.12 5.29
N VAL A 164 -21.75 -0.98 6.01
CA VAL A 164 -20.48 -1.21 6.73
C VAL A 164 -19.34 -1.40 5.72
N TRP A 165 -19.60 -2.07 4.60
CA TRP A 165 -18.62 -2.21 3.53
C TRP A 165 -18.19 -0.86 2.97
N LYS A 166 -19.15 0.03 2.64
CA LYS A 166 -18.86 1.40 2.18
C LYS A 166 -18.01 2.19 3.18
N GLN A 167 -18.30 2.08 4.46
CA GLN A 167 -17.53 2.77 5.50
C GLN A 167 -16.10 2.21 5.61
N VAL A 168 -15.96 0.89 5.59
CA VAL A 168 -14.66 0.21 5.67
C VAL A 168 -13.81 0.51 4.43
N SER A 169 -14.43 0.48 3.25
CA SER A 169 -13.73 0.69 1.98
C SER A 169 -13.19 2.10 1.85
N GLN A 170 -13.97 3.11 2.22
CA GLN A 170 -13.58 4.52 2.21
C GLN A 170 -12.44 4.84 3.19
N GLY A 171 -12.33 4.10 4.30
CA GLY A 171 -11.38 4.39 5.37
C GLY A 171 -10.04 3.63 5.31
N ARG A 172 -9.93 2.54 4.54
CA ARG A 172 -8.74 1.64 4.62
C ARG A 172 -8.33 0.95 3.34
N ILE A 173 -9.23 0.74 2.38
CA ILE A 173 -8.83 0.19 1.09
C ILE A 173 -8.04 1.30 0.40
N GLY A 174 -6.93 0.97 -0.26
CA GLY A 174 -5.88 1.90 -0.73
C GLY A 174 -6.27 3.04 -1.68
N PHE A 175 -7.53 3.43 -1.71
CA PHE A 175 -8.08 4.65 -2.28
C PHE A 175 -7.61 5.92 -1.57
N ARG A 176 -7.29 5.84 -0.26
CA ARG A 176 -6.62 6.93 0.46
C ARG A 176 -5.11 6.77 0.32
N ASP A 177 -4.44 7.82 -0.14
CA ASP A 177 -2.97 7.86 -0.09
C ASP A 177 -2.56 7.83 1.39
N GLN A 178 -1.79 6.81 1.79
CA GLN A 178 -1.26 6.70 3.15
C GLN A 178 -0.50 7.96 3.57
N ARG A 179 0.05 8.71 2.60
CA ARG A 179 0.72 9.98 2.85
C ARG A 179 -0.25 11.14 3.10
N THR A 180 -1.48 11.10 2.58
CA THR A 180 -2.53 12.08 2.94
C THR A 180 -3.04 11.85 4.35
N ASP A 181 -3.13 10.59 4.82
CA ASP A 181 -3.49 10.30 6.22
C ASP A 181 -2.44 10.84 7.21
N LEU A 182 -1.15 10.89 6.84
CA LEU A 182 -0.11 11.54 7.66
C LEU A 182 -0.35 13.04 7.84
N VAL A 183 -1.05 13.67 6.89
CA VAL A 183 -1.33 15.10 6.97
C VAL A 183 -2.42 15.37 8.01
N ASP A 184 -3.37 14.47 8.20
CA ASP A 184 -4.50 14.61 9.15
C ASP A 184 -4.07 14.81 10.61
N GLY A 185 -2.85 14.40 10.98
CA GLY A 185 -2.31 14.52 12.34
C GLY A 185 -1.42 15.74 12.60
N LEU A 186 -1.18 16.58 11.59
CA LEU A 186 -0.33 17.78 11.72
C LEU A 186 -0.95 18.87 12.61
N SER A 187 -0.08 19.58 13.32
CA SER A 187 -0.46 20.84 13.97
C SER A 187 -0.73 21.93 12.94
N VAL A 188 -1.47 22.98 13.33
CA VAL A 188 -1.75 24.14 12.47
C VAL A 188 -0.46 24.78 11.94
N LEU A 189 0.61 24.81 12.74
CA LEU A 189 1.92 25.33 12.31
C LEU A 189 2.56 24.43 11.25
N GLU A 190 2.52 23.11 11.43
CA GLU A 190 3.05 22.15 10.44
C GLU A 190 2.26 22.23 9.13
N LEU A 191 0.93 22.39 9.20
CA LEU A 191 0.09 22.65 8.04
C LEU A 191 0.49 23.98 7.35
N CYS A 192 0.74 25.05 8.10
CA CYS A 192 1.20 26.33 7.54
C CYS A 192 2.55 26.20 6.81
N LEU A 193 3.49 25.45 7.37
CA LEU A 193 4.77 25.17 6.70
C LEU A 193 4.55 24.30 5.45
N LEU A 194 3.60 23.37 5.48
CA LEU A 194 3.25 22.56 4.32
C LEU A 194 2.61 23.38 3.19
N ILE A 195 1.75 24.36 3.52
CA ILE A 195 1.20 25.31 2.55
C ILE A 195 2.32 26.19 1.98
N ALA A 196 3.27 26.67 2.80
CA ALA A 196 4.45 27.39 2.30
C ALA A 196 5.26 26.56 1.31
N ILE A 197 5.49 25.28 1.62
CA ILE A 197 6.14 24.32 0.71
C ILE A 197 5.36 24.21 -0.60
N ARG A 198 4.03 24.11 -0.55
CA ARG A 198 3.20 24.08 -1.76
C ARG A 198 3.39 25.33 -2.62
N CYS A 199 3.44 26.52 -2.02
CA CYS A 199 3.71 27.76 -2.74
C CYS A 199 5.07 27.74 -3.46
N LEU A 200 6.11 27.15 -2.84
CA LEU A 200 7.40 26.95 -3.50
C LEU A 200 7.28 25.97 -4.69
N LEU A 201 6.53 24.88 -4.54
CA LEU A 201 6.27 23.92 -5.62
C LEU A 201 5.45 24.52 -6.78
N GLU A 202 4.55 25.46 -6.51
CA GLU A 202 3.83 26.22 -7.56
C GLU A 202 4.78 27.08 -8.39
N ARG A 203 5.80 27.65 -7.73
CA ARG A 203 6.90 28.39 -8.39
C ARG A 203 7.97 27.49 -9.01
N GLN A 204 7.71 26.18 -9.13
CA GLN A 204 8.62 25.18 -9.69
C GLN A 204 9.93 25.01 -8.89
N VAL A 205 9.95 25.44 -7.63
CA VAL A 205 11.07 25.20 -6.72
C VAL A 205 10.91 23.81 -6.10
N THR A 206 11.57 22.83 -6.69
CA THR A 206 11.45 21.40 -6.30
C THR A 206 12.34 21.00 -5.13
N THR A 207 13.38 21.79 -4.85
CA THR A 207 14.26 21.62 -3.69
C THR A 207 14.39 22.95 -2.96
N PHE A 208 14.30 22.91 -1.65
CA PHE A 208 14.28 24.10 -0.80
C PHE A 208 14.91 23.78 0.55
N ASN A 209 15.24 24.80 1.34
CA ASN A 209 15.69 24.64 2.72
C ASN A 209 14.69 25.26 3.70
N PHE A 210 14.95 25.16 5.01
CA PHE A 210 14.04 25.70 6.03
C PHE A 210 13.87 27.23 5.90
N GLU A 211 14.93 27.95 5.54
CA GLU A 211 14.88 29.42 5.42
C GLU A 211 13.90 29.87 4.33
N MET A 212 13.90 29.20 3.18
CA MET A 212 12.98 29.48 2.07
C MET A 212 11.52 29.24 2.48
N VAL A 213 11.26 28.13 3.18
CA VAL A 213 9.91 27.80 3.67
C VAL A 213 9.45 28.79 4.73
N TYR A 214 10.34 29.15 5.66
CA TYR A 214 10.05 30.10 6.72
C TYR A 214 9.80 31.51 6.18
N GLU A 215 10.48 31.91 5.09
CA GLU A 215 10.24 33.19 4.42
C GLU A 215 8.82 33.28 3.84
N GLU A 216 8.37 32.25 3.12
CA GLU A 216 6.98 32.19 2.60
C GLU A 216 5.94 32.26 3.73
N TYR A 217 6.15 31.48 4.80
CA TYR A 217 5.29 31.50 5.98
C TYR A 217 5.28 32.87 6.68
N ARG A 218 6.45 33.49 6.84
CA ARG A 218 6.60 34.82 7.45
C ARG A 218 5.88 35.88 6.63
N ASP A 219 5.98 35.81 5.30
CA ASP A 219 5.34 36.78 4.41
C ASP A 219 3.81 36.62 4.41
N PHE A 220 3.31 35.39 4.51
CA PHE A 220 1.89 35.15 4.80
C PHE A 220 1.46 35.78 6.12
N SER A 221 2.19 35.53 7.21
CA SER A 221 1.85 36.08 8.53
C SER A 221 1.85 37.62 8.54
N LYS A 222 2.80 38.26 7.86
CA LYS A 222 2.82 39.72 7.68
C LYS A 222 1.58 40.22 6.94
N ARG A 223 1.15 39.55 5.86
CA ARG A 223 -0.07 39.93 5.11
C ARG A 223 -1.30 39.89 5.99
N VAL A 224 -1.46 38.83 6.80
CA VAL A 224 -2.57 38.70 7.75
C VAL A 224 -2.51 39.79 8.82
N ALA A 225 -1.31 40.11 9.32
CA ALA A 225 -1.11 41.19 10.29
C ALA A 225 -1.53 42.57 9.75
N THR A 226 -1.13 42.89 8.52
CA THR A 226 -1.46 44.16 7.86
C THR A 226 -2.96 44.31 7.58
N MET A 227 -3.70 43.21 7.38
CA MET A 227 -5.15 43.23 7.15
C MET A 227 -5.98 43.48 8.42
N GLY A 228 -5.35 43.70 9.59
CA GLY A 228 -6.06 43.95 10.85
C GLY A 228 -6.84 42.75 11.38
N ARG A 229 -6.69 41.57 10.76
CA ARG A 229 -7.32 40.30 11.15
C ARG A 229 -6.43 39.46 12.08
N ALA A 230 -5.38 40.06 12.61
CA ALA A 230 -4.45 39.41 13.51
C ALA A 230 -5.11 39.10 14.85
N SER A 231 -5.74 37.92 14.97
CA SER A 231 -5.61 37.22 16.23
C SER A 231 -4.11 36.93 16.39
N GLY A 232 -3.48 37.35 17.49
CA GLY A 232 -2.05 37.13 17.78
C GLY A 232 -1.62 35.66 17.89
N SER A 233 -2.43 34.74 17.35
CA SER A 233 -2.37 33.29 17.48
C SER A 233 -1.70 32.56 16.31
N ILE A 234 -1.40 33.23 15.19
CA ILE A 234 -0.91 32.54 13.96
C ILE A 234 0.61 32.69 13.77
N PHE A 235 1.27 33.64 14.44
CA PHE A 235 2.71 33.88 14.27
C PHE A 235 3.54 33.11 15.29
N TYR A 236 4.27 32.10 14.82
CA TYR A 236 5.25 31.36 15.60
C TYR A 236 6.67 31.86 15.31
N ILE A 237 7.44 32.10 16.37
CA ILE A 237 8.85 32.46 16.26
C ILE A 237 9.66 31.38 15.53
N LYS A 238 10.70 31.80 14.81
CA LYS A 238 11.55 30.94 13.96
C LYS A 238 12.04 29.66 14.61
N ARG A 239 12.38 29.69 15.90
CA ARG A 239 12.81 28.48 16.64
C ARG A 239 11.71 27.42 16.74
N VAL A 240 10.46 27.84 16.94
CA VAL A 240 9.29 26.96 17.02
C VAL A 240 8.95 26.42 15.63
N ALA A 241 8.95 27.27 14.60
CA ALA A 241 8.80 26.85 13.21
C ALA A 241 9.89 25.87 12.76
N SER A 242 11.13 26.06 13.21
CA SER A 242 12.23 25.12 12.94
C SER A 242 11.96 23.75 13.55
N LYS A 243 11.33 23.69 14.74
CA LYS A 243 11.01 22.41 15.37
C LYS A 243 9.86 21.70 14.66
N ALA A 244 8.82 22.43 14.25
CA ALA A 244 7.74 21.91 13.41
C ALA A 244 8.28 21.38 12.06
N PHE A 245 9.25 22.06 11.46
CA PHE A 245 9.89 21.60 10.24
C PHE A 245 10.72 20.31 10.45
N GLU A 246 11.36 20.14 11.60
CA GLU A 246 11.99 18.87 11.98
C GLU A 246 10.95 17.74 12.09
N THR A 247 9.77 17.99 12.65
CA THR A 247 8.69 17.00 12.69
C THR A 247 8.28 16.54 11.28
N LEU A 248 8.17 17.46 10.32
CA LEU A 248 7.86 17.13 8.92
C LEU A 248 8.94 16.23 8.27
N LEU A 249 10.19 16.35 8.71
CA LEU A 249 11.29 15.46 8.31
C LEU A 249 11.19 14.09 8.99
N GLU A 250 10.87 14.06 10.28
CA GLU A 250 10.71 12.84 11.07
C GLU A 250 9.55 11.97 10.57
N ILE A 251 8.42 12.58 10.21
CA ILE A 251 7.24 11.90 9.63
C ILE A 251 7.48 11.49 8.17
N GLY A 252 8.47 12.08 7.49
CA GLY A 252 8.85 11.75 6.11
C GLY A 252 8.01 12.43 5.03
N ILE A 253 7.22 13.45 5.38
CA ILE A 253 6.55 14.36 4.43
C ILE A 253 7.60 15.13 3.62
N VAL A 254 8.72 15.46 4.26
CA VAL A 254 9.88 16.10 3.66
C VAL A 254 11.08 15.17 3.82
N LYS A 255 11.93 15.06 2.80
CA LYS A 255 13.15 14.25 2.87
C LYS A 255 14.39 15.05 2.43
N PRO A 256 15.55 14.82 3.06
CA PRO A 256 16.79 15.44 2.63
C PRO A 256 17.15 14.99 1.21
N VAL A 257 17.70 15.91 0.41
CA VAL A 257 18.30 15.53 -0.88
C VAL A 257 19.62 14.83 -0.60
N GLU A 258 19.76 13.60 -1.11
CA GLU A 258 20.98 12.82 -0.93
C GLU A 258 22.14 13.43 -1.74
N GLY A 259 23.26 13.69 -1.07
CA GLY A 259 24.46 14.24 -1.68
C GLY A 259 25.57 14.52 -0.66
N ALA A 260 26.83 14.39 -1.09
CA ALA A 260 28.01 14.54 -0.22
C ALA A 260 28.06 15.91 0.50
N ALA A 261 27.48 16.96 -0.09
CA ALA A 261 27.42 18.32 0.47
C ALA A 261 26.42 18.49 1.63
N SER A 262 25.49 17.55 1.84
CA SER A 262 24.43 17.67 2.85
C SER A 262 24.95 17.55 4.30
N ARG A 263 26.09 16.87 4.51
CA ARG A 263 26.65 16.63 5.86
C ARG A 263 27.38 17.84 6.46
N SER A 264 27.95 18.70 5.62
CA SER A 264 28.76 19.85 6.06
C SER A 264 27.94 21.14 6.27
N CYS A 265 26.66 21.14 5.88
CA CYS A 265 25.80 22.32 5.95
C CYS A 265 24.99 22.36 7.27
N PRO A 266 24.78 23.54 7.89
CA PRO A 266 23.90 23.69 9.04
C PRO A 266 22.51 23.12 8.74
N LYS A 267 21.86 22.53 9.75
CA LYS A 267 20.58 21.81 9.58
C LYS A 267 19.51 22.63 8.84
N THR A 268 19.42 23.94 9.10
CA THR A 268 18.44 24.85 8.49
C THR A 268 18.67 25.13 7.00
N HIS A 269 19.91 24.96 6.51
CA HIS A 269 20.28 25.25 5.13
C HIS A 269 20.39 23.99 4.26
N ARG A 270 20.15 22.80 4.84
CA ARG A 270 20.13 21.55 4.09
C ARG A 270 18.95 21.55 3.13
N LEU A 271 19.23 21.21 1.88
CA LEU A 271 18.21 21.08 0.86
C LEU A 271 17.39 19.82 1.11
N VAL A 272 16.10 19.98 0.98
CA VAL A 272 15.09 18.95 1.15
C VAL A 272 14.13 18.98 -0.03
N ARG A 273 13.34 17.91 -0.15
CA ARG A 273 12.29 17.75 -1.15
C ARG A 273 11.00 17.31 -0.46
N CYS A 274 9.87 17.83 -0.94
CA CYS A 274 8.54 17.37 -0.52
C CYS A 274 8.20 16.01 -1.17
N MET A 275 7.67 15.09 -0.38
CA MET A 275 7.17 13.78 -0.84
C MET A 275 5.69 13.80 -1.22
N LEU A 276 5.00 14.91 -0.94
CA LEU A 276 3.61 15.14 -1.34
C LEU A 276 3.54 15.95 -2.63
N SER A 277 2.55 15.62 -3.46
CA SER A 277 2.20 16.43 -4.63
C SER A 277 1.45 17.71 -4.21
N ARG A 278 1.40 18.70 -5.10
CA ARG A 278 0.65 19.94 -4.86
C ARG A 278 -0.85 19.66 -4.62
N HIS A 279 -1.41 18.70 -5.35
CA HIS A 279 -2.81 18.30 -5.22
C HIS A 279 -3.08 17.69 -3.85
N GLN A 280 -2.21 16.79 -3.39
CA GLN A 280 -2.34 16.15 -2.07
C GLN A 280 -2.28 17.16 -0.92
N ILE A 281 -1.44 18.19 -1.04
CA ILE A 281 -1.38 19.27 -0.05
C ILE A 281 -2.68 20.09 -0.08
N SER A 282 -3.24 20.39 -1.26
CA SER A 282 -4.51 21.10 -1.38
C SER A 282 -5.68 20.28 -0.81
N ASP A 283 -5.74 18.99 -1.10
CA ASP A 283 -6.79 18.10 -0.59
C ASP A 283 -6.71 17.97 0.93
N ALA A 284 -5.49 17.94 1.48
CA ALA A 284 -5.31 17.96 2.92
C ALA A 284 -5.82 19.25 3.57
N VAL A 285 -5.62 20.42 2.96
CA VAL A 285 -6.21 21.68 3.46
C VAL A 285 -7.73 21.60 3.48
N GLU A 286 -8.34 21.06 2.42
CA GLU A 286 -9.80 20.87 2.36
C GLU A 286 -10.30 19.90 3.45
N GLN A 287 -9.52 18.87 3.75
CA GLN A 287 -9.85 17.92 4.81
C GLN A 287 -9.73 18.56 6.21
N TYR A 288 -8.72 19.40 6.45
CA TYR A 288 -8.58 20.17 7.69
C TYR A 288 -9.76 21.11 7.95
N ASP A 289 -10.26 21.76 6.90
CA ASP A 289 -11.45 22.64 6.98
C ASP A 289 -12.70 21.85 7.38
N ARG A 290 -12.85 20.61 6.87
CA ARG A 290 -14.00 19.73 7.23
C ARG A 290 -13.94 19.19 8.65
N LEU A 291 -12.75 19.03 9.22
CA LEU A 291 -12.55 18.44 10.55
C LEU A 291 -12.82 19.44 11.70
N ASP A 292 -13.21 20.69 11.39
CA ASP A 292 -13.43 21.79 12.36
C ASP A 292 -12.29 21.91 13.38
N THR A 293 -11.08 21.58 12.93
CA THR A 293 -9.87 21.85 13.72
C THR A 293 -9.76 23.36 13.89
N PHE A 294 -9.23 23.84 15.02
CA PHE A 294 -9.05 25.26 15.37
C PHE A 294 -8.13 26.06 14.41
N CYS A 295 -7.99 25.62 13.15
CA CYS A 295 -7.33 26.30 12.05
C CYS A 295 -8.10 27.57 11.69
N SER A 296 -7.38 28.69 11.51
CA SER A 296 -8.03 29.96 11.18
C SER A 296 -8.46 29.99 9.71
N ALA A 297 -9.56 30.70 9.43
CA ALA A 297 -10.08 30.84 8.07
C ALA A 297 -9.03 31.42 7.10
N GLU A 298 -8.09 32.25 7.59
CA GLU A 298 -7.01 32.82 6.79
C GLU A 298 -6.01 31.76 6.30
N VAL A 299 -5.72 30.74 7.13
CA VAL A 299 -4.80 29.65 6.75
C VAL A 299 -5.46 28.77 5.69
N ILE A 300 -6.74 28.43 5.86
CA ILE A 300 -7.50 27.68 4.87
C ILE A 300 -7.62 28.47 3.56
N GLN A 301 -7.90 29.78 3.63
CA GLN A 301 -7.97 30.63 2.43
C GLN A 301 -6.62 30.71 1.70
N TRP A 302 -5.51 30.79 2.45
CA TRP A 302 -4.17 30.75 1.86
C TRP A 302 -3.90 29.41 1.19
N GLY A 303 -4.28 28.31 1.84
CA GLY A 303 -4.27 26.97 1.26
C GLY A 303 -5.25 26.79 0.09
N ARG A 304 -6.32 27.56 -0.06
CA ARG A 304 -7.20 27.50 -1.25
C ARG A 304 -6.75 28.37 -2.41
N SER A 305 -5.91 29.36 -2.11
CA SER A 305 -5.47 30.32 -3.11
C SER A 305 -4.54 29.63 -4.10
N ASN A 306 -5.02 29.44 -5.34
CA ASN A 306 -4.14 29.16 -6.46
C ASN A 306 -3.21 30.35 -6.64
N TYR A 307 -1.90 30.16 -6.53
CA TYR A 307 -0.92 31.20 -6.86
C TYR A 307 -0.89 31.41 -8.38
N SER A 308 -1.96 31.97 -8.93
CA SER A 308 -2.01 32.49 -10.30
C SER A 308 -2.18 34.00 -10.24
N ARG A 309 -1.19 34.69 -9.65
CA ARG A 309 -0.97 36.12 -9.89
C ARG A 309 0.35 36.64 -9.29
N ILE A 310 0.98 37.52 -10.08
CA ILE A 310 2.09 38.44 -9.77
C ILE A 310 3.48 37.90 -10.08
N HIS A 311 3.76 37.72 -11.38
CA HIS A 311 4.90 38.42 -11.99
C HIS A 311 4.40 39.05 -13.29
N ALA A 312 4.02 40.32 -13.18
CA ALA A 312 4.29 41.29 -14.23
C ALA A 312 5.77 41.71 -14.10
#